data_AF-C1E0T0-F1
#
_entry.id   AF-C1E0T0-F1
#
_cell.length_a   1.000
_cell.length_b   1.000
_cell.length_c   1.000
_cell.angle_alpha   90.00
_cell.angle_beta   90.00
_cell.angle_gamma   90.00
#
_symmetry.space_group_name_H-M   'P 1'
#
loop_
_entity.id
_entity.type
_entity.pdbx_description
1 polymer ?
#
loop_
_entity_poly.entity_id
_entity_poly.type
_entity_poly.pdbx_seq_one_letter_code
_entity_poly.pdbx_strand_id
1 'polypeptide(L)'
;MSQFLRQLGALKVKEVPKFLQDKVTVANVTSHTQKFIAEYKTKYIDAGSPMPIYHVMCGVFVTAYITVWPTEYRHMMAAKHGHH
;
A
#
# COMPACT_ATOMS: atom_id res chain seq x y z
N MET A 1 10.89 12.36 9.85
CA MET A 1 10.69 11.39 8.73
C MET A 1 12.01 10.85 8.18
N SER A 2 13.01 11.71 7.88
CA SER A 2 14.28 11.30 7.26
C SER A 2 15.08 10.26 8.06
N GLN A 3 15.13 10.36 9.40
CA GLN A 3 15.88 9.41 10.24
C GLN A 3 15.24 8.01 10.28
N PHE A 4 13.90 7.93 10.27
CA PHE A 4 13.17 6.66 10.23
C PHE A 4 13.38 5.93 8.90
N LEU A 5 13.29 6.65 7.78
CA LEU A 5 13.56 6.10 6.45
C LEU A 5 15.02 5.65 6.29
N ARG A 6 15.97 6.40 6.89
CA ARG A 6 17.40 6.05 6.88
C ARG A 6 17.69 4.82 7.73
N GLN A 7 16.97 4.62 8.84
CA GLN A 7 17.05 3.41 9.66
C GLN A 7 16.42 2.21 8.95
N LEU A 8 15.24 2.37 8.34
CA LEU A 8 14.60 1.33 7.52
C LEU A 8 15.48 0.89 6.34
N GLY A 9 16.13 1.84 5.66
CA GLY A 9 17.04 1.54 4.54
C GLY A 9 18.36 0.87 4.98
N ALA A 10 18.72 0.95 6.26
CA ALA A 10 19.90 0.29 6.82
C ALA A 10 19.59 -1.13 7.36
N LEU A 11 18.31 -1.50 7.48
CA LEU A 11 17.87 -2.82 7.93
C LEU A 11 17.89 -3.82 6.78
N LYS A 12 18.27 -5.07 7.05
CA LYS A 12 18.04 -6.15 6.08
C LYS A 12 16.54 -6.36 5.94
N VAL A 13 16.09 -6.78 4.74
CA VAL A 13 14.67 -7.05 4.45
C VAL A 13 14.01 -7.98 5.48
N LYS A 14 14.79 -8.90 6.06
CA LYS A 14 14.35 -9.84 7.10
C LYS A 14 14.14 -9.20 8.49
N GLU A 15 14.76 -8.07 8.76
CA GLU A 15 14.73 -7.37 10.06
C GLU A 15 13.69 -6.25 10.08
N VAL A 16 13.22 -5.83 8.89
CA VAL A 16 12.14 -4.86 8.72
C VAL A 16 10.86 -5.23 9.51
N PRO A 17 10.36 -6.49 9.50
CA PRO A 17 9.14 -6.83 10.22
C PRO A 17 9.27 -6.61 11.73
N LYS A 18 10.41 -6.98 12.32
CA LYS A 18 10.68 -6.84 13.75
C LYS A 18 10.82 -5.36 14.14
N PHE A 19 11.56 -4.58 13.35
CA PHE A 19 11.69 -3.14 13.56
C PHE A 19 10.34 -2.41 13.45
N LEU A 20 9.48 -2.84 12.52
CA LEU A 20 8.14 -2.29 12.40
C LEU A 20 7.28 -2.64 13.62
N GLN A 21 7.30 -3.89 14.10
CA GLN A 21 6.55 -4.27 15.31
C GLN A 21 6.93 -3.42 16.53
N ASP A 22 8.22 -3.17 16.72
CA ASP A 22 8.71 -2.40 17.88
C ASP A 22 8.39 -0.90 17.78
N LYS A 23 8.25 -0.36 16.57
CA LYS A 23 7.96 1.08 16.33
C LYS A 23 6.48 1.37 16.13
N VAL A 24 5.72 0.40 15.65
CA VAL A 24 4.29 0.51 15.33
C VAL A 24 3.50 0.00 16.52
N THR A 25 3.43 0.81 17.58
CA THR A 25 2.53 0.53 18.71
C THR A 25 1.08 0.70 18.25
N VAL A 26 0.20 -0.26 18.60
CA VAL A 26 -1.23 -0.25 18.24
C VAL A 26 -1.92 1.08 18.63
N ALA A 27 -1.59 1.64 19.80
CA ALA A 27 -2.15 2.91 20.27
C ALA A 27 -1.78 4.11 19.37
N ASN A 28 -0.55 4.15 18.86
CA ASN A 28 -0.13 5.20 17.93
C ASN A 28 -0.82 5.01 16.58
N VAL A 29 -0.91 3.78 16.07
CA VAL A 29 -1.60 3.50 14.80
C VAL A 29 -3.06 3.94 14.85
N THR A 30 -3.78 3.58 15.92
CA THR A 30 -5.20 3.92 16.04
C THR A 30 -5.43 5.43 16.07
N SER A 31 -4.66 6.18 16.87
CA SER A 31 -4.81 7.64 16.96
C SER A 31 -4.43 8.35 15.65
N HIS A 32 -3.33 7.94 15.01
CA HIS A 32 -2.93 8.47 13.70
C HIS A 32 -3.96 8.14 12.61
N THR A 33 -4.54 6.94 12.64
CA THR A 33 -5.59 6.52 11.69
C THR A 33 -6.87 7.32 11.88
N GLN A 34 -7.32 7.52 13.12
CA GLN A 34 -8.50 8.34 13.41
C GLN A 34 -8.31 9.78 12.92
N LYS A 35 -7.14 10.37 13.16
CA LYS A 35 -6.82 11.71 12.66
C LYS A 35 -6.82 11.77 11.14
N PHE A 36 -6.19 10.79 10.47
CA PHE A 36 -6.17 10.71 9.02
C PHE A 36 -7.57 10.59 8.42
N ILE A 37 -8.44 9.74 8.99
CA ILE A 37 -9.82 9.57 8.54
C ILE A 37 -10.60 10.88 8.70
N ALA A 38 -10.46 11.55 9.85
CA ALA A 38 -11.14 12.82 10.10
C ALA A 38 -10.71 13.91 9.10
N GLU A 39 -9.41 14.07 8.86
CA GLU A 39 -8.88 15.03 7.88
C GLU A 39 -9.30 14.69 6.45
N TYR A 40 -9.28 13.41 6.08
CA TYR A 40 -9.70 12.94 4.75
C TYR A 40 -11.20 13.19 4.53
N LYS A 41 -12.04 12.92 5.53
CA LYS A 41 -13.48 13.19 5.49
C LYS A 41 -13.74 14.67 5.23
N THR A 42 -13.13 15.55 6.03
CA THR A 42 -13.30 16.99 5.87
C THR A 42 -12.84 17.47 4.49
N LYS A 43 -11.70 16.96 4.03
CA LYS A 43 -11.08 17.41 2.77
C LYS A 43 -11.83 16.98 1.52
N TYR A 44 -12.39 15.77 1.50
CA TYR A 44 -12.94 15.19 0.27
C TYR A 44 -14.42 14.83 0.35
N ILE A 45 -14.91 14.37 1.50
CA ILE A 45 -16.30 13.95 1.64
C ILE A 45 -17.19 15.16 1.92
N ASP A 46 -16.87 15.93 2.96
CA ASP A 46 -17.68 17.09 3.36
C ASP A 46 -17.60 18.22 2.32
N ALA A 47 -16.49 18.29 1.58
CA ALA A 47 -16.31 19.22 0.45
C ALA A 47 -17.06 18.78 -0.83
N GLY A 48 -17.72 17.62 -0.84
CA GLY A 48 -18.44 17.10 -2.02
C GLY A 48 -17.53 16.74 -3.19
N SER A 49 -16.26 16.41 -2.94
CA SER A 49 -15.28 16.11 -4.00
C SER A 49 -15.51 14.72 -4.59
N PRO A 50 -15.36 14.52 -5.92
CA PRO A 50 -15.39 13.19 -6.54
C PRO A 50 -14.10 12.39 -6.33
N MET A 51 -13.05 13.00 -5.74
CA MET A 51 -11.74 12.35 -5.52
C MET A 51 -11.78 10.98 -4.81
N PRO A 52 -12.65 10.74 -3.80
CA PRO A 52 -12.74 9.43 -3.17
C PRO A 52 -13.07 8.30 -4.14
N ILE A 53 -13.87 8.57 -5.18
CA ILE A 53 -14.21 7.57 -6.20
C ILE A 53 -12.94 7.20 -6.98
N TYR A 54 -12.17 8.19 -7.43
CA TYR A 54 -10.92 7.95 -8.15
C TYR A 54 -9.88 7.22 -7.30
N HIS A 55 -9.79 7.52 -6.00
CA HIS A 55 -8.91 6.79 -5.09
C HIS A 55 -9.30 5.32 -4.97
N VAL A 56 -10.60 5.01 -4.89
CA VAL A 56 -11.09 3.62 -4.86
C VAL A 56 -10.80 2.92 -6.18
N MET A 57 -11.09 3.55 -7.32
CA MET A 57 -10.82 2.98 -8.65
C MET A 57 -9.33 2.71 -8.85
N CYS A 58 -8.47 3.65 -8.47
CA CYS A 58 -7.02 3.48 -8.51
C CYS A 58 -6.57 2.33 -7.62
N GLY A 59 -7.11 2.24 -6.39
CA GLY A 59 -6.84 1.13 -5.48
C GLY A 59 -7.20 -0.23 -6.09
N VAL A 60 -8.41 -0.35 -6.64
CA VAL A 60 -8.87 -1.57 -7.32
C VAL A 60 -7.95 -1.93 -8.48
N PHE A 61 -7.57 -0.96 -9.30
CA PHE A 61 -6.67 -1.19 -10.45
C PHE A 61 -5.28 -1.68 -10.01
N VAL A 62 -4.68 -1.04 -9.01
CA VAL A 62 -3.38 -1.44 -8.47
C VAL A 62 -3.43 -2.83 -7.83
N THR A 63 -4.47 -3.12 -7.04
CA THR A 63 -4.64 -4.45 -6.44
C THR A 63 -4.87 -5.53 -7.51
N ALA A 64 -5.70 -5.25 -8.51
CA ALA A 64 -5.91 -6.16 -9.63
C ALA A 64 -4.58 -6.41 -10.38
N TYR A 65 -3.80 -5.37 -10.65
CA TYR A 65 -2.49 -5.52 -11.27
C TYR A 65 -1.57 -6.41 -10.43
N ILE A 66 -1.38 -6.13 -9.14
CA ILE A 66 -0.46 -6.91 -8.30
C ILE A 66 -0.88 -8.38 -8.18
N THR A 67 -2.18 -8.66 -8.10
CA THR A 67 -2.70 -10.02 -7.92
C THR A 67 -2.74 -10.82 -9.21
N VAL A 68 -3.08 -10.19 -10.34
CA VAL A 68 -3.23 -10.86 -11.65
C VAL A 68 -1.91 -10.93 -12.42
N TRP A 69 -1.03 -9.95 -12.26
CA TRP A 69 0.24 -9.84 -13.00
C TRP A 69 1.12 -11.10 -12.96
N PRO A 70 1.32 -11.80 -11.83
CA PRO A 70 2.13 -13.02 -11.79
C PRO A 70 1.56 -14.13 -12.68
N THR A 71 0.23 -14.23 -12.75
CA THR A 71 -0.47 -15.21 -13.58
C THR A 71 -0.32 -14.88 -15.06
N GLU A 72 -0.54 -13.62 -15.43
CA GLU A 72 -0.34 -13.14 -16.80
C GLU A 72 1.12 -13.26 -17.24
N TYR A 73 2.06 -12.99 -16.35
CA TYR A 73 3.49 -13.18 -16.61
C TYR A 73 3.82 -14.67 -16.87
N ARG A 74 3.22 -15.59 -16.12
CA ARG A 74 3.38 -17.04 -16.37
C ARG A 74 2.77 -17.46 -17.71
N HIS A 75 1.59 -16.94 -18.07
CA HIS A 75 0.99 -17.20 -19.37
C HIS A 75 1.85 -16.66 -20.51
N MET A 76 2.35 -15.43 -20.39
CA MET A 76 3.28 -14.82 -21.34
C MET A 76 4.54 -15.66 -21.50
N MET A 77 5.12 -16.15 -20.39
CA MET A 77 6.28 -17.03 -20.44
C MET A 77 5.96 -18.39 -21.05
N ALA A 78 4.83 -19.01 -20.73
CA ALA A 78 4.43 -20.29 -21.33
C ALA A 78 4.23 -20.16 -22.85
N ALA A 79 3.56 -19.10 -23.30
CA ALA A 79 3.40 -18.77 -24.72
C ALA A 79 4.76 -18.53 -25.41
N LYS A 80 5.70 -17.86 -24.73
CA LYS A 80 7.05 -17.63 -25.23
C LYS A 80 7.89 -18.91 -25.35
N HIS A 81 7.66 -19.90 -24.49
CA HIS A 81 8.38 -21.18 -24.50
C HIS A 81 7.63 -22.30 -25.26
N GLY A 82 6.54 -22.00 -25.96
CA GLY A 82 5.90 -22.91 -26.90
C GLY A 82 5.11 -24.07 -26.29
N HIS A 83 4.76 -24.00 -25.00
CA HIS A 83 3.87 -24.98 -24.38
C HIS A 83 2.40 -24.59 -24.62
N HIS A 84 1.86 -25.01 -25.77
CA HIS A 84 0.43 -25.14 -26.03
C HIS A 84 0.02 -26.61 -25.95
#